data_AF-A0A3B4XFE7-F1
#
_entry.id   AF-A0A3B4XFE7-F1
#
_cell.length_a   1.000
_cell.length_b   1.000
_cell.length_c   1.000
_cell.angle_alpha   90.00
_cell.angle_beta   90.00
_cell.angle_gamma   90.00
#
_symmetry.space_group_name_H-M   'P 1'
#
loop_
_entity.id
_entity.type
_entity.pdbx_description
1 polymer ?
#
loop_
_entity_poly.entity_id
_entity_poly.type
_entity_poly.pdbx_seq_one_letter_code
_entity_poly.pdbx_strand_id
1 'polypeptide(L)'
;MSAEAADRVAAVISSRPSTPLQTSWFEFLLDGSLLENHLQKSNPDPLPVQLIIQFLEQASKPSVNEQNQVQPPADNRRNRTLKLLALKVAAHMKWDLEVLEKGLTIPVLNMLLNELLCVSKVPPGVKHVDLDLSTLPPTTAMAVIIYNRWAIRTIVLSSFPEKQTKPGPHQMNMWVLIVQQEKEMTENILTVLKEQAADSISVLEGALRLKKDFYVHTLRTLDLLAADAAANGETESSTAGLRISADELHCQVGRAQRNIF
;
A
#
# COMPACT_ATOMS: atom_id res chain seq x y z
N MET A 1 21.23 13.37 61.66
CA MET A 1 20.03 14.10 61.19
C MET A 1 20.54 15.27 60.36
N SER A 2 20.28 15.41 59.07
CA SER A 2 19.24 14.81 58.22
C SER A 2 19.80 14.68 56.79
N ALA A 3 19.95 13.49 56.21
CA ALA A 3 18.90 12.70 55.56
C ALA A 3 18.23 13.37 54.32
N GLU A 4 18.57 14.62 53.96
CA GLU A 4 17.80 15.37 52.95
C GLU A 4 18.56 15.63 51.62
N ALA A 5 19.83 15.25 51.53
CA ALA A 5 20.64 15.48 50.32
C ALA A 5 20.82 14.22 49.44
N ALA A 6 20.63 13.02 49.99
CA ALA A 6 20.78 11.76 49.25
C ALA A 6 19.51 11.33 48.50
N ASP A 7 18.34 11.86 48.87
CA ASP A 7 17.04 11.43 48.34
C ASP A 7 16.65 12.12 47.02
N ARG A 8 17.37 13.19 46.63
CA ARG A 8 17.12 13.91 45.37
C ARG A 8 17.80 13.30 44.13
N VAL A 9 18.70 12.33 44.30
CA VAL A 9 19.33 11.61 43.18
C VAL A 9 18.63 10.27 42.92
N ALA A 10 17.95 9.69 43.90
CA ALA A 10 17.18 8.44 43.75
C ALA A 10 15.81 8.66 43.08
N ALA A 11 15.21 9.85 43.20
CA ALA A 11 13.88 10.15 42.65
C ALA A 11 13.85 10.42 41.13
N VAL A 12 15.01 10.58 40.46
CA VAL A 12 15.06 10.79 38.99
C VAL A 12 15.15 9.46 38.21
N ILE A 13 15.32 8.33 38.90
CA ILE A 13 15.37 7.00 38.26
C ILE A 13 13.95 6.41 38.11
N SER A 14 12.93 7.07 38.66
CA SER A 14 11.52 6.66 38.56
C SER A 14 10.71 7.60 37.66
N SER A 15 10.99 7.64 36.35
CA SER A 15 10.00 8.17 35.38
C SER A 15 10.33 7.86 33.92
N ARG A 16 10.16 6.60 33.51
CA ARG A 16 9.41 6.25 32.29
C ARG A 16 9.30 4.74 32.22
N PRO A 17 8.12 4.16 31.97
CA PRO A 17 8.09 2.86 31.32
C PRO A 17 8.99 3.00 30.10
N SER A 18 9.98 2.13 29.93
CA SER A 18 10.76 2.04 28.70
C SER A 18 9.80 1.63 27.59
N THR A 19 8.99 2.56 27.09
CA THR A 19 8.31 2.41 25.81
C THR A 19 9.42 2.11 24.82
N PRO A 20 9.37 0.97 24.10
CA PRO A 20 10.31 0.68 23.05
C PRO A 20 10.44 1.92 22.17
N LEU A 21 11.67 2.34 21.87
CA LEU A 21 11.89 3.46 20.95
C LEU A 21 11.18 3.11 19.64
N GLN A 22 10.17 3.92 19.29
CA GLN A 22 9.41 3.74 18.06
C GLN A 22 10.38 3.80 16.88
N THR A 23 10.45 2.73 16.09
CA THR A 23 11.37 2.65 14.95
C THR A 23 10.94 3.68 13.92
N SER A 24 11.83 4.62 13.61
CA SER A 24 11.52 5.70 12.67
C SER A 24 11.60 5.22 11.21
N TRP A 25 10.78 5.79 10.32
CA TRP A 25 10.72 5.37 8.90
C TRP A 25 12.09 5.40 8.20
N PHE A 26 12.98 6.32 8.56
CA PHE A 26 14.30 6.47 7.95
C PHE A 26 15.25 5.34 8.33
N GLU A 27 15.06 4.68 9.48
CA GLU A 27 15.91 3.56 9.91
C GLU A 27 15.78 2.37 8.95
N PHE A 28 14.58 2.17 8.38
CA PHE A 28 14.34 1.15 7.36
C PHE A 28 15.04 1.44 6.02
N LEU A 29 15.48 2.69 5.77
CA LEU A 29 16.33 3.00 4.63
C LEU A 29 17.81 2.67 4.87
N LEU A 30 18.22 2.63 6.14
CA LEU A 30 19.61 2.37 6.53
C LEU A 30 19.90 0.87 6.62
N ASP A 31 18.92 0.08 7.05
CA ASP A 31 19.04 -1.37 7.19
C ASP A 31 17.87 -2.09 6.51
N GLY A 32 18.18 -2.81 5.43
CA GLY A 32 17.20 -3.59 4.67
C GLY A 32 16.61 -4.79 5.42
N SER A 33 17.33 -5.32 6.42
CA SER A 33 16.87 -6.45 7.25
C SER A 33 15.95 -6.00 8.40
N LEU A 34 16.00 -4.71 8.76
CA LEU A 34 15.21 -4.14 9.84
C LEU A 34 13.70 -4.26 9.58
N LEU A 35 13.27 -4.11 8.33
CA LEU A 35 11.86 -4.20 7.98
C LEU A 35 11.32 -5.61 8.24
N GLU A 36 12.03 -6.64 7.81
CA GLU A 36 11.60 -8.03 8.01
C GLU A 36 11.56 -8.38 9.49
N ASN A 37 12.61 -8.04 10.23
CA ASN A 37 12.69 -8.24 11.67
C ASN A 37 11.58 -7.50 12.42
N HIS A 38 11.21 -6.31 11.96
CA HIS A 38 10.11 -5.54 12.53
C HIS A 38 8.76 -6.21 12.30
N LEU A 39 8.50 -6.67 11.07
CA LEU A 39 7.22 -7.28 10.69
C LEU A 39 6.97 -8.64 11.35
N GLN A 40 8.01 -9.35 11.79
CA GLN A 40 7.90 -10.60 12.55
C GLN A 40 7.52 -10.42 14.03
N LYS A 41 7.56 -9.19 14.58
CA LYS A 41 7.16 -8.93 15.97
C LYS A 41 5.67 -9.17 16.16
N SER A 42 5.26 -9.68 17.32
CA SER A 42 3.83 -9.97 17.60
C SER A 42 2.94 -8.72 17.67
N ASN A 43 3.51 -7.58 18.04
CA ASN A 43 2.84 -6.27 18.02
C ASN A 43 3.85 -5.20 17.57
N PRO A 44 4.06 -5.05 16.26
CA PRO A 44 5.01 -4.09 15.73
C PRO A 44 4.50 -2.65 15.94
N ASP A 45 5.35 -1.78 16.46
CA ASP A 45 5.09 -0.34 16.58
C ASP A 45 6.15 0.44 15.80
N PRO A 46 5.81 1.08 14.66
CA PRO A 46 4.45 1.27 14.12
C PRO A 46 3.85 0.03 13.44
N LEU A 47 2.51 0.02 13.34
CA LEU A 47 1.75 -1.06 12.68
C LEU A 47 2.06 -1.11 11.18
N PRO A 48 1.88 -2.26 10.50
CA PRO A 48 2.18 -2.41 9.07
C PRO A 48 1.47 -1.37 8.18
N VAL A 49 0.17 -1.11 8.42
CA VAL A 49 -0.57 -0.08 7.67
C VAL A 49 -0.03 1.33 7.89
N GLN A 50 0.44 1.63 9.11
CA GLN A 50 1.06 2.93 9.42
C GLN A 50 2.41 3.09 8.72
N LEU A 51 3.20 2.01 8.60
CA LEU A 51 4.44 2.03 7.81
C LEU A 51 4.17 2.33 6.33
N ILE A 52 3.14 1.71 5.74
CA ILE A 52 2.74 1.99 4.36
C ILE A 52 2.43 3.48 4.18
N ILE A 53 1.60 4.05 5.06
CA ILE A 53 1.26 5.49 5.04
C ILE A 53 2.53 6.32 5.13
N GLN A 54 3.40 6.07 6.13
CA GLN A 54 4.63 6.82 6.32
C GLN A 54 5.55 6.76 5.10
N PHE A 55 5.77 5.57 4.52
CA PHE A 55 6.65 5.43 3.37
C PHE A 55 6.10 6.15 2.14
N LEU A 56 4.80 6.02 1.86
CA LEU A 56 4.17 6.62 0.69
C LEU A 56 4.00 8.14 0.82
N GLU A 57 3.66 8.65 2.00
CA GLU A 57 3.64 10.09 2.25
C GLU A 57 5.02 10.70 2.07
N GLN A 58 6.08 10.05 2.59
CA GLN A 58 7.45 10.56 2.44
C GLN A 58 7.94 10.48 1.00
N ALA A 59 7.52 9.46 0.23
CA ALA A 59 7.86 9.31 -1.18
C ALA A 59 7.15 10.32 -2.08
N SER A 60 5.95 10.75 -1.67
CA SER A 60 5.06 11.61 -2.47
C SER A 60 5.01 13.06 -1.99
N LYS A 61 5.88 13.44 -1.05
CA LYS A 61 6.01 14.84 -0.63
C LYS A 61 6.48 15.70 -1.81
N PRO A 62 5.71 16.73 -2.20
CA PRO A 62 6.15 17.65 -3.22
C PRO A 62 7.39 18.40 -2.72
N SER A 63 8.37 18.56 -3.60
CA SER A 63 9.57 19.36 -3.32
C SER A 63 9.32 20.80 -3.72
N VAL A 64 9.99 21.73 -3.02
CA VAL A 64 9.93 23.15 -3.33
C VAL A 64 11.28 23.55 -3.92
N ASN A 65 11.29 24.22 -5.07
CA ASN A 65 12.55 24.71 -5.67
C ASN A 65 13.05 25.98 -4.95
N GLU A 66 14.23 26.46 -5.31
CA GLU A 66 14.83 27.69 -4.75
C GLU A 66 13.95 28.94 -4.95
N GLN A 67 13.00 28.90 -5.88
CA GLN A 67 12.01 29.95 -6.16
C GLN A 67 10.66 29.74 -5.46
N ASN A 68 10.59 28.86 -4.46
CA ASN A 68 9.37 28.51 -3.73
C ASN A 68 8.22 27.93 -4.58
N GLN A 69 8.51 27.42 -5.78
CA GLN A 69 7.53 26.76 -6.63
C GLN A 69 7.43 25.27 -6.27
N VAL A 70 6.20 24.80 -6.14
CA VAL A 70 5.87 23.39 -5.86
C VAL A 70 6.16 22.56 -7.10
N GLN A 71 7.12 21.64 -6.99
CA GLN A 71 7.42 20.66 -8.03
C GLN A 71 6.77 19.32 -7.70
N PRO A 72 6.38 18.54 -8.74
CA PRO A 72 5.90 17.17 -8.52
C PRO A 72 6.98 16.36 -7.80
N PRO A 73 6.59 15.32 -7.04
CA PRO A 73 7.52 14.48 -6.31
C PRO A 73 8.60 13.94 -7.24
N ALA A 74 9.87 14.20 -6.94
CA ALA A 74 10.98 13.76 -7.77
C ALA A 74 11.05 12.22 -7.80
N ASP A 75 11.19 11.64 -9.00
CA ASP A 75 11.45 10.20 -9.14
C ASP A 75 12.93 9.89 -8.87
N ASN A 76 13.31 9.98 -7.60
CA ASN A 76 14.67 9.74 -7.14
C ASN A 76 14.80 8.37 -6.44
N ARG A 77 16.05 7.91 -6.27
CA ARG A 77 16.37 6.62 -5.63
C ARG A 77 15.72 6.48 -4.25
N ARG A 78 15.69 7.54 -3.44
CA ARG A 78 15.06 7.52 -2.11
C ARG A 78 13.57 7.21 -2.22
N ASN A 79 12.85 7.90 -3.09
CA ASN A 79 11.41 7.74 -3.27
C ASN A 79 11.08 6.35 -3.82
N ARG A 80 11.85 5.85 -4.80
CA ARG A 80 11.72 4.46 -5.28
C ARG A 80 11.93 3.44 -4.16
N THR A 81 12.93 3.65 -3.29
CA THR A 81 13.20 2.76 -2.16
C THR A 81 12.04 2.77 -1.15
N LEU A 82 11.50 3.95 -0.83
CA LEU A 82 10.37 4.07 0.08
C LEU A 82 9.12 3.38 -0.44
N LYS A 83 8.80 3.58 -1.73
CA LYS A 83 7.69 2.91 -2.37
C LYS A 83 7.86 1.38 -2.38
N LEU A 84 9.07 0.90 -2.66
CA LEU A 84 9.39 -0.53 -2.56
C LEU A 84 9.21 -1.07 -1.14
N LEU A 85 9.63 -0.33 -0.10
CA LEU A 85 9.39 -0.73 1.30
C LEU A 85 7.89 -0.83 1.60
N ALA A 86 7.07 0.10 1.09
CA ALA A 86 5.61 0.02 1.23
C ALA A 86 5.05 -1.26 0.57
N LEU A 87 5.51 -1.61 -0.62
CA LEU A 87 5.14 -2.86 -1.30
C LEU A 87 5.57 -4.10 -0.50
N LYS A 88 6.75 -4.09 0.11
CA LYS A 88 7.22 -5.19 0.97
C LYS A 88 6.32 -5.38 2.19
N VAL A 89 5.88 -4.29 2.82
CA VAL A 89 4.93 -4.36 3.93
C VAL A 89 3.60 -4.94 3.46
N ALA A 90 3.07 -4.50 2.31
CA ALA A 90 1.84 -5.04 1.74
C ALA A 90 1.98 -6.54 1.38
N ALA A 91 3.15 -6.95 0.88
CA ALA A 91 3.48 -8.35 0.60
C ALA A 91 3.54 -9.20 1.89
N HIS A 92 4.05 -8.66 2.99
CA HIS A 92 4.00 -9.33 4.30
C HIS A 92 2.55 -9.55 4.77
N MET A 93 1.69 -8.57 4.51
CA MET A 93 0.25 -8.64 4.76
C MET A 93 -0.51 -9.48 3.73
N LYS A 94 0.22 -10.18 2.84
CA LYS A 94 -0.31 -11.08 1.80
C LYS A 94 -1.31 -10.41 0.86
N TRP A 95 -1.21 -9.10 0.67
CA TRP A 95 -2.13 -8.32 -0.18
C TRP A 95 -3.60 -8.48 0.22
N ASP A 96 -3.86 -8.63 1.52
CA ASP A 96 -5.22 -8.70 2.05
C ASP A 96 -5.94 -7.35 1.89
N LEU A 97 -6.80 -7.27 0.88
CA LEU A 97 -7.57 -6.07 0.57
C LEU A 97 -8.49 -5.67 1.73
N GLU A 98 -9.01 -6.60 2.55
CA GLU A 98 -9.89 -6.23 3.66
C GLU A 98 -9.14 -5.47 4.75
N VAL A 99 -7.89 -5.85 5.01
CA VAL A 99 -7.04 -5.17 5.99
C VAL A 99 -6.52 -3.84 5.43
N LEU A 100 -6.10 -3.83 4.16
CA LEU A 100 -5.60 -2.63 3.49
C LEU A 100 -6.69 -1.55 3.34
N GLU A 101 -7.90 -1.91 2.91
CA GLU A 101 -9.04 -0.98 2.77
C GLU A 101 -9.48 -0.39 4.12
N LYS A 102 -9.38 -1.16 5.22
CA LYS A 102 -9.70 -0.65 6.57
C LYS A 102 -8.60 0.24 7.15
N GLY A 103 -7.35 0.00 6.76
CA GLY A 103 -6.19 0.67 7.35
C GLY A 103 -5.65 1.85 6.54
N LEU A 104 -5.99 1.96 5.27
CA LEU A 104 -5.46 2.98 4.33
C LEU A 104 -6.60 3.76 3.70
N THR A 105 -6.37 5.05 3.46
CA THR A 105 -7.32 5.89 2.72
C THR A 105 -7.25 5.59 1.22
N ILE A 106 -8.33 5.87 0.48
CA ILE A 106 -8.43 5.58 -0.97
C ILE A 106 -7.21 6.13 -1.74
N PRO A 107 -6.75 7.37 -1.51
CA PRO A 107 -5.56 7.89 -2.19
C PRO A 107 -4.28 7.11 -1.92
N VAL A 108 -4.05 6.70 -0.67
CA VAL A 108 -2.84 5.95 -0.27
C VAL A 108 -2.87 4.54 -0.87
N LEU A 109 -4.02 3.88 -0.84
CA LEU A 109 -4.18 2.55 -1.42
C LEU A 109 -4.08 2.58 -2.95
N ASN A 110 -4.64 3.62 -3.60
CA ASN A 110 -4.46 3.86 -5.03
C ASN A 110 -2.98 4.04 -5.39
N MET A 111 -2.23 4.81 -4.60
CA MET A 111 -0.79 5.01 -4.81
C MET A 111 0.00 3.71 -4.67
N LEU A 112 -0.31 2.91 -3.64
CA LEU A 112 0.31 1.60 -3.41
C LEU A 112 0.07 0.65 -4.59
N LEU A 113 -1.17 0.55 -5.06
CA LEU A 113 -1.54 -0.39 -6.13
C LEU A 113 -1.05 0.07 -7.51
N ASN A 114 -0.99 1.37 -7.78
CA ASN A 114 -0.33 1.88 -8.99
C ASN A 114 1.17 1.55 -9.00
N GLU A 115 1.83 1.63 -7.84
CA GLU A 115 3.22 1.20 -7.75
C GLU A 115 3.36 -0.32 -7.94
N LEU A 116 2.42 -1.12 -7.42
CA LEU A 116 2.39 -2.57 -7.68
C LEU A 116 2.31 -2.86 -9.19
N LEU A 117 1.45 -2.16 -9.94
CA LEU A 117 1.36 -2.30 -11.40
C LEU A 117 2.68 -1.91 -12.08
N CYS A 118 3.32 -0.83 -11.61
CA CYS A 118 4.59 -0.35 -12.12
C CYS A 118 5.71 -1.39 -11.94
N VAL A 119 5.93 -1.91 -10.73
CA VAL A 119 6.99 -2.91 -10.46
C VAL A 119 6.70 -4.25 -11.13
N SER A 120 5.43 -4.55 -11.41
CA SER A 120 5.00 -5.74 -12.14
C SER A 120 5.17 -5.61 -13.66
N LYS A 121 5.73 -4.49 -14.14
CA LYS A 121 5.96 -4.17 -15.55
C LYS A 121 4.68 -4.21 -16.39
N VAL A 122 3.55 -3.80 -15.83
CA VAL A 122 2.30 -3.63 -16.62
C VAL A 122 2.53 -2.49 -17.63
N PRO A 123 2.27 -2.69 -18.94
CA PRO A 123 2.51 -1.67 -19.94
C PRO A 123 1.76 -0.37 -19.63
N PRO A 124 2.45 0.79 -19.53
CA PRO A 124 1.78 2.04 -19.23
C PRO A 124 0.90 2.48 -20.41
N GLY A 125 -0.30 2.99 -20.11
CA GLY A 125 -1.24 3.51 -21.11
C GLY A 125 -2.08 2.47 -21.84
N VAL A 126 -1.87 1.17 -21.59
CA VAL A 126 -2.72 0.09 -22.10
C VAL A 126 -3.84 -0.17 -21.10
N LYS A 127 -5.09 -0.27 -21.57
CA LYS A 127 -6.20 -0.63 -20.68
C LYS A 127 -6.06 -2.07 -20.23
N HIS A 128 -6.44 -2.36 -18.98
CA HIS A 128 -6.35 -3.72 -18.46
C HIS A 128 -7.21 -4.73 -19.22
N VAL A 129 -8.33 -4.29 -19.80
CA VAL A 129 -9.22 -5.15 -20.61
C VAL A 129 -8.57 -5.63 -21.91
N ASP A 130 -7.60 -4.87 -22.43
CA ASP A 130 -6.87 -5.22 -23.66
C ASP A 130 -5.70 -6.18 -23.37
N LEU A 131 -5.39 -6.45 -22.09
CA LEU A 131 -4.33 -7.36 -21.69
C LEU A 131 -4.82 -8.80 -21.66
N ASP A 132 -4.08 -9.69 -22.31
CA ASP A 132 -4.32 -11.13 -22.19
C ASP A 132 -3.66 -11.70 -20.92
N LEU A 133 -4.45 -11.82 -19.86
CA LEU A 133 -4.03 -12.39 -18.58
C LEU A 133 -3.47 -13.83 -18.69
N SER A 134 -3.80 -14.56 -19.77
CA SER A 134 -3.33 -15.93 -19.97
C SER A 134 -1.85 -16.00 -20.37
N THR A 135 -1.37 -15.01 -21.13
CA THR A 135 0.01 -14.94 -21.64
C THR A 135 0.94 -14.12 -20.75
N LEU A 136 0.39 -13.27 -19.87
CA LEU A 136 1.18 -12.50 -18.93
C LEU A 136 1.88 -13.38 -17.86
N PRO A 137 3.04 -12.91 -17.35
CA PRO A 137 3.67 -13.48 -16.16
C PRO A 137 2.68 -13.60 -15.00
N PRO A 138 2.71 -14.68 -14.20
CA PRO A 138 1.72 -14.89 -13.15
C PRO A 138 1.64 -13.75 -12.13
N THR A 139 2.78 -13.11 -11.80
CA THR A 139 2.85 -11.96 -10.89
C THR A 139 2.24 -10.70 -11.49
N THR A 140 2.49 -10.46 -12.78
CA THR A 140 1.90 -9.33 -13.52
C THR A 140 0.39 -9.48 -13.68
N ALA A 141 -0.08 -10.68 -14.07
CA ALA A 141 -1.50 -10.96 -14.15
C ALA A 141 -2.18 -10.78 -12.79
N MET A 142 -1.54 -11.23 -11.71
CA MET A 142 -2.08 -11.08 -10.37
C MET A 142 -2.12 -9.62 -9.89
N ALA A 143 -1.11 -8.81 -10.21
CA ALA A 143 -1.12 -7.37 -9.92
C ALA A 143 -2.32 -6.67 -10.59
N VAL A 144 -2.57 -6.98 -11.87
CA VAL A 144 -3.75 -6.49 -12.61
C VAL A 144 -5.04 -6.95 -11.91
N ILE A 145 -5.14 -8.22 -11.52
CA ILE A 145 -6.32 -8.75 -10.83
C ILE A 145 -6.55 -8.04 -9.49
N ILE A 146 -5.52 -7.88 -8.65
CA ILE A 146 -5.61 -7.21 -7.35
C ILE A 146 -6.13 -5.78 -7.51
N TYR A 147 -5.57 -5.03 -8.47
CA TYR A 147 -6.00 -3.66 -8.75
C TYR A 147 -7.48 -3.59 -9.16
N ASN A 148 -7.90 -4.41 -10.12
CA ASN A 148 -9.30 -4.40 -10.60
C ASN A 148 -10.27 -4.87 -9.50
N ARG A 149 -9.88 -5.82 -8.64
CA ARG A 149 -10.68 -6.21 -7.47
C ARG A 149 -10.86 -5.07 -6.49
N TRP A 150 -9.78 -4.37 -6.15
CA TRP A 150 -9.83 -3.19 -5.29
C TRP A 150 -10.68 -2.07 -5.89
N ALA A 151 -10.54 -1.81 -7.20
CA ALA A 151 -11.31 -0.77 -7.89
C ALA A 151 -12.82 -0.98 -7.72
N ILE A 152 -13.30 -2.19 -8.02
CA ILE A 152 -14.72 -2.54 -7.89
C ILE A 152 -15.19 -2.48 -6.44
N ARG A 153 -14.40 -3.03 -5.50
CA ARG A 153 -14.74 -2.98 -4.07
C ARG A 153 -14.84 -1.55 -3.56
N THR A 154 -13.93 -0.68 -3.98
CA THR A 154 -13.91 0.75 -3.61
C THR A 154 -15.14 1.46 -4.14
N ILE A 155 -15.51 1.26 -5.41
CA ILE A 155 -16.74 1.85 -6.00
C ILE A 155 -17.98 1.44 -5.18
N VAL A 156 -18.09 0.17 -4.83
CA VAL A 156 -19.20 -0.37 -4.04
C VAL A 156 -19.22 0.23 -2.64
N LEU A 157 -18.09 0.20 -1.93
CA LEU A 157 -17.98 0.72 -0.56
C LEU A 157 -18.30 2.22 -0.50
N SER A 158 -17.81 3.00 -1.46
CA SER A 158 -18.08 4.45 -1.55
C SER A 158 -19.50 4.80 -1.99
N SER A 159 -20.29 3.82 -2.45
CA SER A 159 -21.70 4.03 -2.79
C SER A 159 -22.62 3.97 -1.55
N PHE A 160 -22.11 3.49 -0.41
CA PHE A 160 -22.85 3.50 0.84
C PHE A 160 -22.72 4.85 1.57
N PRO A 161 -23.80 5.37 2.18
CA PRO A 161 -23.74 6.63 2.90
C PRO A 161 -22.86 6.50 4.15
N GLU A 162 -21.69 7.13 4.13
CA GLU A 162 -20.86 7.28 5.33
C GLU A 162 -21.46 8.34 6.26
N LYS A 163 -21.44 8.06 7.57
CA LYS A 163 -21.87 9.03 8.59
C LYS A 163 -20.90 10.21 8.56
N GLN A 164 -21.33 11.35 8.02
CA GLN A 164 -20.55 12.58 8.07
C GLN A 164 -20.38 13.03 9.53
N THR A 165 -19.14 12.98 10.02
CA THR A 165 -18.78 13.59 11.30
C THR A 165 -18.62 15.09 11.04
N LYS A 166 -19.58 15.90 11.47
CA LYS A 166 -19.52 17.37 11.32
C LYS A 166 -18.32 17.91 12.12
N PRO A 167 -17.35 18.60 11.51
CA PRO A 167 -16.25 19.22 12.24
C PRO A 167 -16.77 20.33 13.16
N GLY A 168 -16.30 20.36 14.41
CA GLY A 168 -16.65 21.41 15.36
C GLY A 168 -16.06 22.79 14.99
N PRO A 169 -16.59 23.90 15.53
CA PRO A 169 -16.30 25.27 15.07
C PRO A 169 -14.88 25.81 15.31
N HIS A 170 -13.97 25.05 15.93
CA HIS A 170 -12.74 25.61 16.53
C HIS A 170 -11.41 25.00 16.04
N GLN A 171 -11.40 24.18 14.98
CA GLN A 171 -10.16 23.64 14.38
C GLN A 171 -10.02 23.96 12.87
N MET A 172 -10.59 25.09 12.43
CA MET A 172 -11.15 25.22 11.09
C MET A 172 -10.21 25.57 9.93
N ASN A 173 -8.95 25.99 10.11
CA ASN A 173 -8.22 26.57 8.97
C ASN A 173 -7.29 25.60 8.25
N MET A 174 -6.49 24.80 8.98
CA MET A 174 -5.46 23.94 8.37
C MET A 174 -5.92 22.49 8.22
N TRP A 175 -6.62 21.96 9.23
CA TRP A 175 -7.22 20.62 9.17
C TRP A 175 -8.33 20.51 8.12
N VAL A 176 -9.17 21.54 7.99
CA VAL A 176 -10.23 21.55 6.97
C VAL A 176 -9.62 21.55 5.58
N LEU A 177 -8.53 22.29 5.34
CA LEU A 177 -7.84 22.30 4.05
C LEU A 177 -7.29 20.90 3.69
N ILE A 178 -6.60 20.24 4.62
CA ILE A 178 -6.09 18.86 4.40
C ILE A 178 -7.24 17.89 4.13
N VAL A 179 -8.25 17.88 4.99
CA VAL A 179 -9.39 16.96 4.86
C VAL A 179 -10.14 17.20 3.55
N GLN A 180 -10.27 18.46 3.14
CA GLN A 180 -10.94 18.81 1.89
C GLN A 180 -10.11 18.42 0.66
N GLN A 181 -8.79 18.59 0.71
CA GLN A 181 -7.89 18.13 -0.34
C GLN A 181 -7.91 16.60 -0.50
N GLU A 182 -7.91 15.87 0.62
CA GLU A 182 -8.01 14.40 0.59
C GLU A 182 -9.36 13.93 0.01
N LYS A 183 -10.44 14.63 0.37
CA LYS A 183 -11.76 14.37 -0.20
C LYS A 183 -11.80 14.60 -1.71
N GLU A 184 -11.24 15.72 -2.19
CA GLU A 184 -11.16 16.00 -3.62
C GLU A 184 -10.35 14.93 -4.36
N MET A 185 -9.20 14.54 -3.82
CA MET A 185 -8.39 13.45 -4.39
C MET A 185 -9.16 12.13 -4.45
N THR A 186 -9.92 11.83 -3.39
CA THR A 186 -10.78 10.64 -3.33
C THR A 186 -11.86 10.66 -4.42
N GLU A 187 -12.57 11.77 -4.59
CA GLU A 187 -13.61 11.91 -5.62
C GLU A 187 -13.04 11.82 -7.03
N ASN A 188 -11.87 12.40 -7.28
CA ASN A 188 -11.17 12.30 -8.57
C ASN A 188 -10.82 10.84 -8.89
N ILE A 189 -10.29 10.11 -7.92
CA ILE A 189 -9.99 8.67 -8.07
C ILE A 189 -11.29 7.91 -8.34
N LEU A 190 -12.34 8.11 -7.53
CA LEU A 190 -13.63 7.43 -7.70
C LEU A 190 -14.25 7.69 -9.07
N THR A 191 -14.10 8.89 -9.62
CA THR A 191 -14.57 9.22 -10.97
C THR A 191 -13.88 8.34 -12.01
N VAL A 192 -12.55 8.29 -11.98
CA VAL A 192 -11.77 7.41 -12.89
C VAL A 192 -12.12 5.94 -12.69
N LEU A 193 -12.26 5.48 -11.45
CA LEU A 193 -12.62 4.09 -11.14
C LEU A 193 -14.00 3.73 -11.71
N LYS A 194 -14.98 4.64 -11.61
CA LYS A 194 -16.33 4.45 -12.15
C LYS A 194 -16.33 4.41 -13.68
N GLU A 195 -15.54 5.26 -14.34
CA GLU A 195 -15.41 5.26 -15.80
C GLU A 195 -14.83 3.94 -16.34
N GLN A 196 -13.89 3.33 -15.63
CA GLN A 196 -13.29 2.04 -16.00
C GLN A 196 -13.97 0.81 -15.36
N ALA A 197 -15.14 0.96 -14.73
CA ALA A 197 -15.77 -0.11 -13.97
C ALA A 197 -16.14 -1.31 -14.85
N ALA A 198 -16.69 -1.07 -16.05
CA ALA A 198 -17.04 -2.12 -16.99
C ALA A 198 -15.82 -2.91 -17.48
N ASP A 199 -14.72 -2.20 -17.76
CA ASP A 199 -13.44 -2.81 -18.14
C ASP A 199 -12.90 -3.67 -16.99
N SER A 200 -12.97 -3.15 -15.75
CA SER A 200 -12.52 -3.86 -14.54
C SER A 200 -13.33 -5.14 -14.31
N ILE A 201 -14.66 -5.11 -14.47
CA ILE A 201 -15.52 -6.30 -14.36
C ILE A 201 -15.13 -7.33 -15.43
N SER A 202 -14.96 -6.89 -16.68
CA SER A 202 -14.59 -7.77 -17.80
C SER A 202 -13.25 -8.47 -17.55
N VAL A 203 -12.26 -7.76 -17.02
CA VAL A 203 -10.95 -8.32 -16.62
C VAL A 203 -11.12 -9.40 -15.54
N LEU A 204 -11.94 -9.14 -14.51
CA LEU A 204 -12.18 -10.10 -13.43
C LEU A 204 -12.95 -11.34 -13.91
N GLU A 205 -13.91 -11.17 -14.80
CA GLU A 205 -14.61 -12.28 -15.46
C GLU A 205 -13.67 -13.11 -16.34
N GLY A 206 -12.75 -12.45 -17.05
CA GLY A 206 -11.68 -13.12 -17.79
C GLY A 206 -10.78 -13.94 -16.88
N ALA A 207 -10.38 -13.37 -15.73
CA ALA A 207 -9.57 -14.06 -14.73
C ALA A 207 -10.25 -15.32 -14.17
N LEU A 208 -11.57 -15.28 -13.94
CA LEU A 208 -12.37 -16.43 -13.49
C LEU A 208 -12.46 -17.58 -14.51
N ARG A 209 -12.14 -17.34 -15.79
CA ARG A 209 -12.11 -18.39 -16.81
C ARG A 209 -10.77 -19.12 -16.85
N LEU A 210 -9.75 -18.57 -16.21
CA LEU A 210 -8.40 -19.12 -16.22
C LEU A 210 -8.28 -20.24 -15.17
N LYS A 211 -7.99 -21.45 -15.64
CA LYS A 211 -7.75 -22.63 -14.80
C LYS A 211 -6.26 -22.78 -14.44
N LYS A 212 -5.55 -21.67 -14.24
CA LYS A 212 -4.14 -21.66 -13.86
C LYS A 212 -3.98 -21.01 -12.49
N ASP A 213 -2.94 -21.40 -11.77
CA ASP A 213 -2.58 -20.74 -10.53
C ASP A 213 -1.89 -19.41 -10.80
N PHE A 214 -2.11 -18.47 -9.88
CA PHE A 214 -1.48 -17.17 -9.91
C PHE A 214 -0.49 -17.06 -8.75
N TYR A 215 0.46 -16.14 -8.88
CA TYR A 215 1.48 -15.90 -7.87
C TYR A 215 1.48 -14.42 -7.55
N VAL A 216 1.41 -14.05 -6.28
CA VAL A 216 1.51 -12.65 -5.85
C VAL A 216 2.94 -12.33 -5.43
N HIS A 217 3.36 -11.09 -5.61
CA HIS A 217 4.64 -10.61 -5.11
C HIS A 217 4.81 -10.82 -3.60
N THR A 218 5.89 -11.49 -3.22
CA THR A 218 6.43 -11.65 -1.86
C THR A 218 7.60 -10.68 -1.64
N LEU A 219 8.05 -10.52 -0.39
CA LEU A 219 9.26 -9.74 -0.08
C LEU A 219 10.45 -10.18 -0.95
N ARG A 220 10.67 -11.49 -1.05
CA ARG A 220 11.72 -12.08 -1.88
C ARG A 220 11.60 -11.68 -3.35
N THR A 221 10.41 -11.74 -3.95
CA THR A 221 10.25 -11.36 -5.36
C THR A 221 10.46 -9.86 -5.57
N LEU A 222 10.10 -9.02 -4.59
CA LEU A 222 10.32 -7.57 -4.65
C LEU A 222 11.81 -7.23 -4.50
N ASP A 223 12.56 -7.98 -3.68
CA ASP A 223 14.01 -7.85 -3.59
C ASP A 223 14.72 -8.21 -4.89
N LEU A 224 14.29 -9.27 -5.56
CA LEU A 224 14.85 -9.66 -6.86
C LEU A 224 14.59 -8.60 -7.94
N LEU A 225 13.43 -7.94 -7.91
CA LEU A 225 13.12 -6.82 -8.81
C LEU A 225 13.98 -5.59 -8.49
N ALA A 226 14.25 -5.32 -7.21
CA ALA A 226 15.04 -4.18 -6.77
C ALA A 226 16.54 -4.32 -7.06
N ALA A 227 17.05 -5.55 -7.11
CA ALA A 227 18.45 -5.85 -7.36
C ALA A 227 18.85 -5.76 -8.85
N ASP A 228 17.94 -5.39 -9.76
CA ASP A 228 18.13 -5.45 -11.23
C ASP A 228 18.66 -6.82 -11.72
N ALA A 229 18.50 -7.87 -10.91
CA ALA A 229 18.89 -9.24 -11.21
C ALA A 229 17.92 -9.91 -12.22
N ALA A 230 17.27 -9.10 -13.06
CA ALA A 230 16.45 -9.53 -14.19
C ALA A 230 17.30 -10.09 -15.36
N ALA A 231 18.61 -10.23 -15.21
CA ALA A 231 19.50 -10.80 -16.22
C ALA A 231 19.29 -12.31 -16.44
N ASN A 232 18.59 -13.03 -15.54
CA ASN A 232 18.53 -14.50 -15.58
C ASN A 232 17.15 -15.09 -15.94
N GLY A 233 16.13 -14.30 -16.30
CA GLY A 233 14.81 -14.83 -16.71
C GLY A 233 14.03 -15.61 -15.63
N GLU A 234 14.63 -15.87 -14.46
CA GLU A 234 14.06 -16.64 -13.35
C GLU A 234 12.95 -15.89 -12.57
N THR A 235 12.83 -14.58 -12.76
CA THR A 235 11.83 -13.73 -12.07
C THR A 235 10.49 -13.68 -12.81
N GLU A 236 10.48 -13.76 -14.13
CA GLU A 236 9.25 -13.60 -14.94
C GLU A 236 8.43 -14.91 -15.03
N SER A 237 9.08 -16.06 -14.84
CA SER A 237 8.45 -17.38 -14.70
C SER A 237 8.31 -17.84 -13.24
N SER A 238 8.68 -17.00 -12.27
CA SER A 238 8.91 -17.47 -10.90
C SER A 238 7.63 -17.85 -10.19
N THR A 239 7.47 -19.15 -9.90
CA THR A 239 6.57 -19.66 -8.86
C THR A 239 7.02 -19.25 -7.44
N ALA A 240 8.02 -18.37 -7.31
CA ALA A 240 8.57 -17.86 -6.05
C ALA A 240 7.67 -16.83 -5.35
N GLY A 241 6.59 -16.39 -6.01
CA GLY A 241 5.53 -15.62 -5.37
C GLY A 241 4.66 -16.48 -4.43
N LEU A 242 3.74 -15.82 -3.72
CA LEU A 242 2.74 -16.52 -2.94
C LEU A 242 1.71 -17.13 -3.89
N ARG A 243 1.63 -18.47 -3.96
CA ARG A 243 0.66 -19.17 -4.80
C ARG A 243 -0.76 -18.90 -4.31
N ILE A 244 -1.60 -18.43 -5.22
CA ILE A 244 -3.06 -18.37 -5.07
C ILE A 244 -3.64 -19.37 -6.06
N SER A 245 -4.33 -20.38 -5.52
CA SER A 245 -4.99 -21.39 -6.35
C SER A 245 -6.13 -20.78 -7.15
N ALA A 246 -6.47 -21.38 -8.29
CA ALA A 246 -7.64 -20.98 -9.06
C ALA A 246 -8.93 -20.96 -8.20
N ASP A 247 -9.13 -21.97 -7.34
CA ASP A 247 -10.30 -22.03 -6.45
C ASP A 247 -10.34 -20.88 -5.44
N GLU A 248 -9.17 -20.53 -4.88
CA GLU A 248 -9.04 -19.39 -3.99
C GLU A 248 -9.32 -18.08 -4.73
N LEU A 249 -8.78 -17.90 -5.93
CA LEU A 249 -9.06 -16.75 -6.77
C LEU A 249 -10.57 -16.64 -7.08
N HIS A 250 -11.21 -17.74 -7.43
CA HIS A 250 -12.65 -17.79 -7.69
C HIS A 250 -13.46 -17.36 -6.46
N CYS A 251 -13.04 -17.81 -5.26
CA CYS A 251 -13.64 -17.39 -4.01
C CYS A 251 -13.40 -15.89 -3.75
N GLN A 252 -12.20 -15.38 -4.00
CA GLN A 252 -11.85 -13.96 -3.81
C GLN A 252 -12.61 -13.03 -4.76
N VAL A 253 -12.75 -13.39 -6.04
CA VAL A 253 -13.50 -12.62 -7.04
C VAL A 253 -15.01 -12.78 -6.85
N GLY A 254 -15.49 -13.99 -6.57
CA GLY A 254 -16.91 -14.25 -6.31
C GLY A 254 -17.43 -13.56 -5.04
N ARG A 255 -16.59 -13.34 -4.02
CA ARG A 255 -16.93 -12.48 -2.87
C ARG A 255 -17.01 -11.00 -3.25
N ALA A 256 -16.20 -10.54 -4.20
CA ALA A 256 -16.27 -9.16 -4.69
C ALA A 256 -17.57 -8.92 -5.47
N GLN A 257 -18.00 -9.87 -6.31
CA GLN A 257 -19.25 -9.78 -7.06
C GLN A 257 -20.52 -9.90 -6.20
N ARG A 258 -20.51 -10.72 -5.14
CA ARG A 258 -21.66 -10.87 -4.23
C ARG A 258 -21.97 -9.63 -3.38
N ASN A 259 -21.04 -8.70 -3.25
CA ASN A 259 -21.30 -7.41 -2.59
C ASN A 259 -21.82 -6.35 -3.57
N ILE A 260 -21.93 -6.66 -4.87
CA ILE A 260 -22.44 -5.76 -5.93
C ILE A 260 -23.95 -5.99 -6.16
N PHE A 261 -24.50 -7.15 -5.76
CA PHE A 261 -25.92 -7.52 -5.91
C PHE A 261 -26.61 -7.67 -4.56
#